data_AF-C8V5G3-F1
#
_entry.id   AF-C8V5G3-F1
#
_cell.length_a   1.000
_cell.length_b   1.000
_cell.length_c   1.000
_cell.angle_alpha   90.00
_cell.angle_beta   90.00
_cell.angle_gamma   90.00
#
_symmetry.space_group_name_H-M   'P 1'
#
loop_
_entity.id
_entity.type
_entity.pdbx_description
1 polymer ?
#
loop_
_entity_poly.entity_id
_entity_poly.type
_entity_poly.pdbx_seq_one_letter_code
_entity_poly.pdbx_strand_id
1 'polypeptide(L)'
;MTLDLTHQVLASRDVQTRILHGDGDPSTAPTVLRQMLYELLLFFASTYEAEFGLTTGPPLHDPLAVAAVISTLNPDFARRYPEQALKFDDRNGERFAVTVVTDGLHGTDVAMVGQLGRSVVSSHATGVTIPRGVDIDAFWNIIVDCIRRADELNSARTAA
;
A
#
# COMPACT_ATOMS: atom_id res chain seq x y z
N MET A 1 -0.17 9.37 0.05
CA MET A 1 -1.20 8.46 0.63
C MET A 1 -1.14 8.60 2.13
N THR A 2 -2.27 8.76 2.82
CA THR A 2 -2.28 8.98 4.28
C THR A 2 -2.15 7.65 5.04
N LEU A 3 -1.81 7.74 6.33
CA LEU A 3 -1.83 6.57 7.22
C LEU A 3 -3.25 6.01 7.33
N ASP A 4 -4.28 6.85 7.42
CA ASP A 4 -5.69 6.43 7.49
C ASP A 4 -6.10 5.50 6.32
N LEU A 5 -5.56 5.75 5.13
CA LEU A 5 -5.84 4.96 3.94
C LEU A 5 -4.97 3.69 3.91
N THR A 6 -3.67 3.84 4.13
CA THR A 6 -2.72 2.72 4.02
C THR A 6 -2.91 1.68 5.13
N HIS A 7 -3.44 2.08 6.29
CA HIS A 7 -3.79 1.15 7.38
C HIS A 7 -5.00 0.25 7.07
N GLN A 8 -5.71 0.48 5.96
CA GLN A 8 -6.76 -0.42 5.49
C GLN A 8 -6.19 -1.60 4.70
N VAL A 9 -4.96 -1.45 4.18
CA VAL A 9 -4.32 -2.43 3.31
C VAL A 9 -3.42 -3.33 4.15
N LEU A 10 -4.04 -4.27 4.86
CA LEU A 10 -3.34 -5.17 5.79
C LEU A 10 -2.88 -6.44 5.07
N ALA A 11 -1.62 -6.81 5.27
CA ALA A 11 -1.09 -8.11 4.86
C ALA A 11 -1.54 -9.19 5.86
N SER A 12 -2.82 -9.54 5.81
CA SER A 12 -3.41 -10.60 6.63
C SER A 12 -2.73 -11.95 6.42
N ARG A 13 -2.96 -12.93 7.29
CA ARG A 13 -2.43 -14.29 7.10
C ARG A 13 -2.81 -14.88 5.73
N ASP A 14 -4.05 -14.69 5.30
CA ASP A 14 -4.53 -15.16 3.99
C ASP A 14 -3.78 -14.48 2.84
N VAL A 15 -3.52 -13.18 2.97
CA VAL A 15 -2.69 -12.45 2.00
C VAL A 15 -1.25 -12.96 2.02
N GLN A 16 -0.66 -13.18 3.19
CA GLN A 16 0.70 -13.70 3.30
C GLN A 16 0.82 -15.09 2.63
N THR A 17 -0.14 -15.98 2.86
CA THR A 17 -0.24 -17.28 2.17
C THR A 17 -0.39 -17.09 0.66
N ARG A 18 -1.24 -16.17 0.21
CA ARG A 18 -1.43 -15.85 -1.21
C ARG A 18 -0.17 -15.28 -1.86
N ILE A 19 0.62 -14.48 -1.14
CA ILE A 19 1.91 -13.97 -1.63
C ILE A 19 2.90 -15.13 -1.76
N LEU A 20 2.96 -16.00 -0.74
CA LEU A 20 3.92 -17.11 -0.67
C LEU A 20 3.67 -18.16 -1.77
N HIS A 21 2.41 -18.52 -2.02
CA HIS A 21 2.05 -19.63 -2.92
C HIS A 21 1.38 -19.20 -4.23
N GLY A 22 0.93 -17.95 -4.34
CA GLY A 22 0.13 -17.50 -5.48
C GLY A 22 -1.16 -18.29 -5.61
N ASP A 23 -1.54 -18.60 -6.85
CA ASP A 23 -2.66 -19.51 -7.18
C ASP A 23 -2.19 -20.98 -7.31
N GLY A 24 -0.94 -21.28 -6.90
CA GLY A 24 -0.34 -22.61 -6.99
C GLY A 24 -0.72 -23.55 -5.84
N ASP A 25 -0.33 -24.82 -5.95
CA ASP A 25 -0.48 -25.79 -4.87
C ASP A 25 0.44 -25.42 -3.69
N PRO A 26 -0.09 -25.20 -2.46
CA PRO A 26 0.71 -24.93 -1.28
C PRO A 26 1.76 -26.02 -0.94
N SER A 27 1.61 -27.23 -1.49
CA SER A 27 2.60 -28.31 -1.37
C SER A 27 3.88 -28.07 -2.20
N THR A 28 3.82 -27.15 -3.18
CA THR A 28 4.96 -26.78 -4.02
C THR A 28 5.81 -25.73 -3.31
N ALA A 29 7.13 -25.93 -3.37
CA ALA A 29 8.07 -24.96 -2.79
C ALA A 29 7.91 -23.58 -3.46
N PRO A 30 7.85 -22.49 -2.67
CA PRO A 30 7.71 -21.14 -3.20
C PRO A 30 8.95 -20.74 -4.01
N THR A 31 8.78 -19.81 -4.95
CA THR A 31 9.92 -19.20 -5.64
C THR A 31 10.76 -18.37 -4.68
N VAL A 32 12.05 -18.14 -5.00
CA VAL A 32 12.94 -17.29 -4.19
C VAL A 32 12.35 -15.90 -3.98
N LEU A 33 11.73 -15.33 -5.02
CA LEU A 33 11.08 -14.03 -4.95
C LEU A 33 9.93 -14.03 -3.93
N ARG A 34 9.05 -15.03 -4.00
CA ARG A 34 7.89 -15.15 -3.08
C ARG A 34 8.32 -15.37 -1.65
N GLN A 35 9.32 -16.22 -1.42
CA GLN A 35 9.89 -16.46 -0.10
C GLN A 35 10.42 -15.15 0.50
N MET A 36 11.21 -14.39 -0.25
CA MET A 36 11.75 -13.10 0.19
C MET A 36 10.63 -12.09 0.51
N LEU A 37 9.59 -11.99 -0.32
CA LEU A 37 8.46 -11.08 -0.07
C LEU A 37 7.65 -11.49 1.17
N TYR A 38 7.41 -12.79 1.36
CA TYR A 38 6.75 -13.31 2.56
C TYR A 38 7.55 -12.99 3.83
N GLU A 39 8.85 -13.24 3.82
CA GLU A 39 9.73 -12.91 4.95
C GLU A 39 9.75 -11.41 5.26
N LEU A 40 9.71 -10.56 4.23
CA LEU A 40 9.61 -9.11 4.40
C LEU A 40 8.31 -8.72 5.11
N LEU A 41 7.17 -9.34 4.75
CA LEU A 41 5.90 -9.11 5.42
C LEU A 41 5.94 -9.58 6.89
N LEU A 42 6.53 -10.75 7.17
CA LEU A 42 6.67 -11.25 8.54
C LEU A 42 7.56 -10.36 9.41
N PHE A 43 8.66 -9.86 8.84
CA PHE A 43 9.58 -8.96 9.54
C PHE A 43 8.83 -7.74 10.10
N PHE A 44 8.03 -7.07 9.25
CA PHE A 44 7.24 -5.92 9.69
C PHE A 44 6.09 -6.30 10.62
N ALA A 45 5.46 -7.47 10.43
CA ALA A 45 4.36 -7.91 11.30
C ALA A 45 4.72 -7.84 12.79
N SER A 46 5.92 -8.29 13.15
CA SER A 46 6.42 -8.28 14.53
C SER A 46 6.52 -6.89 15.15
N THR A 47 7.00 -5.90 14.38
CA THR A 47 7.10 -4.51 14.83
C THR A 47 5.72 -3.88 14.98
N TYR A 48 4.80 -4.15 14.04
CA TYR A 48 3.46 -3.59 14.10
C TYR A 48 2.60 -4.16 15.22
N GLU A 49 2.79 -5.44 15.55
CA GLU A 49 2.16 -6.04 16.72
C GLU A 49 2.69 -5.40 18.01
N ALA A 50 4.01 -5.25 18.15
CA ALA A 50 4.64 -4.70 19.36
C ALA A 50 4.32 -3.21 19.58
N GLU A 51 4.41 -2.39 18.53
CA GLU A 51 4.31 -0.93 18.64
C GLU A 51 2.87 -0.40 18.48
N PHE A 52 2.00 -1.11 17.74
CA PHE A 52 0.67 -0.62 17.38
C PHE A 52 -0.47 -1.60 17.71
N GLY A 53 -0.16 -2.80 18.24
CA GLY A 53 -1.16 -3.81 18.57
C GLY A 53 -1.89 -4.39 17.33
N LEU A 54 -1.31 -4.24 16.14
CA LEU A 54 -1.92 -4.70 14.89
C LEU A 54 -1.67 -6.19 14.67
N THR A 55 -2.56 -7.03 15.19
CA THR A 55 -2.43 -8.50 15.15
C THR A 55 -2.90 -9.14 13.84
N THR A 56 -3.62 -8.40 13.00
CA THR A 56 -4.13 -8.92 11.72
C THR A 56 -3.00 -9.06 10.69
N GLY A 57 -2.00 -8.19 10.75
CA GLY A 57 -0.87 -8.13 9.81
C GLY A 57 -0.40 -6.68 9.60
N PRO A 58 0.78 -6.46 9.01
CA PRO A 58 1.31 -5.11 8.80
C PRO A 58 0.58 -4.41 7.65
N PRO A 59 0.40 -3.08 7.72
CA PRO A 59 -0.12 -2.29 6.61
C PRO A 59 0.93 -2.11 5.50
N LEU A 60 0.47 -1.97 4.25
CA LEU A 60 1.33 -1.61 3.12
C LEU A 60 1.16 -0.15 2.73
N HIS A 61 2.20 0.65 2.98
CA HIS A 61 2.22 2.07 2.65
C HIS A 61 2.61 2.31 1.19
N ASP A 62 3.87 2.05 0.86
CA ASP A 62 4.47 2.43 -0.42
C ASP A 62 3.88 1.68 -1.62
N PRO A 63 3.60 0.36 -1.54
CA PRO A 63 3.00 -0.37 -2.66
C PRO A 63 1.64 0.20 -3.09
N LEU A 64 0.85 0.78 -2.16
CA LEU A 64 -0.43 1.41 -2.50
C LEU A 64 -0.23 2.65 -3.39
N ALA A 65 0.83 3.43 -3.14
CA ALA A 65 1.14 4.59 -3.98
C ALA A 65 1.52 4.15 -5.40
N VAL A 66 2.33 3.10 -5.54
CA VAL A 66 2.70 2.54 -6.85
C VAL A 66 1.48 1.96 -7.58
N ALA A 67 0.62 1.22 -6.88
CA ALA A 67 -0.61 0.66 -7.43
C ALA A 67 -1.53 1.77 -7.97
N ALA A 68 -1.66 2.89 -7.25
CA ALA A 68 -2.42 4.04 -7.72
C ALA A 68 -1.83 4.62 -9.02
N VAL A 69 -0.50 4.71 -9.14
CA VAL A 69 0.18 5.21 -10.35
C VAL A 69 -0.08 4.33 -11.56
N ILE A 70 0.13 3.02 -11.44
CA ILE A 70 0.01 2.10 -12.58
C ILE A 70 -1.44 1.81 -12.97
N SER A 71 -2.39 2.06 -12.07
CA SER A 71 -3.80 1.73 -12.24
C SER A 71 -4.68 2.99 -12.39
N THR A 72 -5.05 3.65 -11.29
CA THR A 72 -6.01 4.78 -11.28
C THR A 72 -5.49 6.02 -12.00
N LEU A 73 -4.21 6.36 -11.80
CA LEU A 73 -3.58 7.54 -12.38
C LEU A 73 -2.98 7.27 -13.77
N ASN A 74 -3.08 6.03 -14.26
CA ASN A 74 -2.71 5.67 -15.62
C ASN A 74 -3.98 5.71 -16.51
N PRO A 75 -4.17 6.76 -17.32
CA PRO A 75 -5.39 6.92 -18.12
C PRO A 75 -5.57 5.83 -19.18
N ASP A 76 -4.47 5.23 -19.67
CA ASP A 76 -4.54 4.14 -20.63
C ASP A 76 -4.97 2.84 -19.98
N PHE A 77 -4.42 2.53 -18.78
CA PHE A 77 -4.85 1.37 -18.02
C PHE A 77 -6.31 1.51 -17.58
N ALA A 78 -6.67 2.63 -16.94
CA ALA A 78 -8.02 2.86 -16.45
C ALA A 78 -9.08 2.82 -17.56
N ARG A 79 -8.75 3.34 -18.76
CA ARG A 79 -9.65 3.29 -19.92
C ARG A 79 -9.79 1.90 -20.52
N ARG A 80 -8.69 1.12 -20.56
CA ARG A 80 -8.68 -0.22 -21.18
C ARG A 80 -9.21 -1.30 -20.26
N TYR A 81 -9.03 -1.15 -18.95
CA TYR A 81 -9.41 -2.10 -17.93
C TYR A 81 -10.20 -1.43 -16.79
N PRO A 82 -11.37 -0.82 -17.06
CA PRO A 82 -12.11 -0.02 -16.07
C PRO A 82 -12.54 -0.83 -14.84
N GLU A 83 -12.80 -2.13 -15.00
CA GLU A 83 -13.16 -3.01 -13.88
C GLU A 83 -11.95 -3.48 -13.05
N GLN A 84 -10.73 -3.37 -13.59
CA GLN A 84 -9.49 -3.71 -12.88
C GLN A 84 -8.78 -2.47 -12.33
N ALA A 85 -9.24 -1.28 -12.71
CA ALA A 85 -8.73 -0.02 -12.20
C ALA A 85 -8.97 0.05 -10.70
N LEU A 86 -7.93 0.41 -9.94
CA LEU A 86 -7.99 0.55 -8.51
C LEU A 86 -8.94 1.71 -8.17
N LYS A 87 -9.96 1.42 -7.36
CA LYS A 87 -10.99 2.39 -6.96
C LYS A 87 -10.67 2.93 -5.58
N PHE A 88 -10.93 4.23 -5.42
CA PHE A 88 -10.77 4.96 -4.17
C PHE A 88 -12.08 5.64 -3.82
N ASP A 89 -12.48 5.61 -2.55
CA ASP A 89 -13.57 6.45 -2.05
C ASP A 89 -13.00 7.83 -1.73
N ASP A 90 -13.28 8.82 -2.58
CA ASP A 90 -12.91 10.21 -2.37
C ASP A 90 -14.07 11.10 -1.88
N ARG A 91 -15.13 10.48 -1.32
CA ARG A 91 -16.31 11.15 -0.78
C ARG A 91 -16.97 12.10 -1.77
N ASN A 92 -17.21 11.62 -2.99
CA ASN A 92 -17.82 12.38 -4.08
C ASN A 92 -16.99 13.61 -4.51
N GLY A 93 -15.68 13.45 -4.59
CA GLY A 93 -14.82 14.52 -5.11
C GLY A 93 -14.38 15.56 -4.08
N GLU A 94 -14.32 15.23 -2.79
CA GLU A 94 -13.79 16.16 -1.79
C GLU A 94 -12.38 16.63 -2.15
N ARG A 95 -12.11 17.91 -1.93
CA ARG A 95 -10.80 18.53 -2.17
C ARG A 95 -10.34 19.26 -0.93
N PHE A 96 -9.03 19.18 -0.71
CA PHE A 96 -8.42 19.72 0.48
C PHE A 96 -7.23 20.62 0.14
N ALA A 97 -7.13 21.73 0.87
CA ALA A 97 -5.88 22.44 1.03
C ALA A 97 -5.09 21.75 2.13
N VAL A 98 -3.84 21.40 1.84
CA VAL A 98 -2.93 20.72 2.78
C VAL A 98 -1.72 21.60 2.99
N THR A 99 -1.45 21.91 4.25
CA THR A 99 -0.21 22.59 4.67
C THR A 99 0.51 21.73 5.70
N VAL A 100 1.81 21.94 5.83
CA VAL A 100 2.63 21.29 6.86
C VAL A 100 3.12 22.37 7.80
N VAL A 101 2.96 22.16 9.10
CA VAL A 101 3.54 23.06 10.11
C VAL A 101 5.06 22.90 10.06
N THR A 102 5.76 23.98 9.71
CA THR A 102 7.23 24.00 9.62
C THR A 102 7.89 24.73 10.78
N ASP A 103 7.09 25.34 11.67
CA ASP A 103 7.58 26.02 12.86
C ASP A 103 7.86 25.03 13.98
N GLY A 104 8.98 25.24 14.69
CA GLY A 104 9.46 24.38 15.77
C GLY A 104 10.90 23.91 15.53
N LEU A 105 11.47 23.22 16.52
CA LEU A 105 12.80 22.61 16.44
C LEU A 105 12.69 21.10 16.42
N HIS A 106 13.46 20.45 15.55
CA HIS A 106 13.56 18.99 15.58
C HIS A 106 14.30 18.54 16.86
N GLY A 107 13.68 17.69 17.66
CA GLY A 107 14.23 17.23 18.92
C GLY A 107 13.22 16.43 19.75
N THR A 108 13.58 16.14 20.99
CA THR A 108 12.72 15.41 21.93
C THR A 108 11.97 16.31 22.91
N ASP A 109 12.31 17.60 22.96
CA ASP A 109 11.61 18.59 23.78
C ASP A 109 10.28 18.99 23.12
N VAL A 110 9.18 18.49 23.68
CA VAL A 110 7.82 18.68 23.16
C VAL A 110 7.45 20.17 23.04
N ALA A 111 7.91 21.02 23.96
CA ALA A 111 7.59 22.45 23.93
C ALA A 111 8.30 23.14 22.76
N MET A 112 9.56 22.75 22.49
CA MET A 112 10.35 23.29 21.38
C MET A 112 9.95 22.71 20.02
N VAL A 113 9.53 21.44 19.99
CA VAL A 113 9.02 20.77 18.78
C VAL A 113 7.67 21.36 18.38
N GLY A 114 6.79 21.63 19.35
CA GLY A 114 5.46 22.16 19.10
C GLY A 114 4.63 21.22 18.21
N GLN A 115 4.36 21.63 16.97
CA GLN A 115 3.61 20.85 15.98
C GLN A 115 4.40 20.63 14.68
N LEU A 116 5.72 20.82 14.71
CA LEU A 116 6.60 20.63 13.56
C LEU A 116 6.33 19.29 12.86
N GLY A 117 6.08 19.33 11.55
CA GLY A 117 5.77 18.17 10.71
C GLY A 117 4.30 17.77 10.66
N ARG A 118 3.42 18.36 11.48
CA ARG A 118 1.98 18.08 11.41
C ARG A 118 1.39 18.55 10.09
N SER A 119 0.69 17.64 9.40
CA SER A 119 -0.16 17.98 8.26
C SER A 119 -1.48 18.58 8.75
N VAL A 120 -1.83 19.76 8.25
CA VAL A 120 -3.09 20.47 8.52
C VAL A 120 -3.93 20.46 7.26
N VAL A 121 -5.18 20.02 7.39
CA VAL A 121 -6.09 19.76 6.28
C VAL A 121 -7.36 20.59 6.47
N SER A 122 -7.78 21.29 5.43
CA SER A 122 -9.05 22.03 5.40
C SER A 122 -9.77 21.82 4.07
N SER A 123 -11.10 21.82 4.09
CA SER A 123 -11.91 21.73 2.86
C SER A 123 -11.60 22.90 1.94
N HIS A 124 -11.50 22.64 0.65
CA HIS A 124 -11.18 23.65 -0.35
C HIS A 124 -11.87 23.34 -1.69
N ALA A 125 -12.16 24.35 -2.50
CA ALA A 125 -12.84 24.16 -3.79
C ALA A 125 -11.95 23.46 -4.84
N THR A 126 -10.65 23.75 -4.83
CA THR A 126 -9.67 23.21 -5.78
C THR A 126 -8.43 22.75 -5.02
N GLY A 127 -8.18 21.46 -4.92
CA GLY A 127 -7.11 20.97 -4.05
C GLY A 127 -6.72 19.55 -4.35
N VAL A 128 -6.03 18.93 -3.40
CA VAL A 128 -5.67 17.51 -3.50
C VAL A 128 -6.81 16.65 -2.97
N THR A 129 -6.90 15.45 -3.52
CA THR A 129 -7.79 14.41 -3.02
C THR A 129 -7.13 13.67 -1.86
N ILE A 130 -7.88 13.42 -0.80
CA ILE A 130 -7.48 12.53 0.30
C ILE A 130 -8.51 11.40 0.38
N PRO A 131 -8.26 10.24 -0.26
CA PRO A 131 -9.19 9.13 -0.22
C PRO A 131 -9.45 8.64 1.22
N ARG A 132 -10.69 8.23 1.48
CA ARG A 132 -11.14 7.65 2.75
C ARG A 132 -11.18 6.13 2.71
N GLY A 133 -11.19 5.54 1.53
CA GLY A 133 -11.18 4.10 1.32
C GLY A 133 -10.52 3.70 0.02
N VAL A 134 -10.17 2.44 -0.08
CA VAL A 134 -9.60 1.81 -1.26
C VAL A 134 -10.23 0.43 -1.46
N ASP A 135 -10.38 0.02 -2.71
CA ASP A 135 -10.72 -1.36 -3.05
C ASP A 135 -9.55 -2.30 -2.71
N ILE A 136 -9.66 -2.97 -1.55
CA ILE A 136 -8.62 -3.82 -0.97
C ILE A 136 -8.34 -5.04 -1.85
N ASP A 137 -9.39 -5.65 -2.41
CA ASP A 137 -9.26 -6.84 -3.24
C ASP A 137 -8.59 -6.49 -4.58
N ALA A 138 -9.00 -5.38 -5.21
CA ALA A 138 -8.35 -4.90 -6.42
C ALA A 138 -6.87 -4.57 -6.19
N PHE A 139 -6.53 -3.94 -5.05
CA PHE A 139 -5.14 -3.70 -4.68
C PHE A 139 -4.32 -5.00 -4.61
N TRP A 140 -4.79 -6.00 -3.87
CA TRP A 140 -4.04 -7.26 -3.73
C TRP A 140 -3.98 -8.06 -5.03
N ASN A 141 -4.99 -7.97 -5.89
CA ASN A 141 -4.97 -8.56 -7.23
C ASN A 141 -3.86 -7.95 -8.09
N ILE A 142 -3.65 -6.63 -8.04
CA ILE A 142 -2.54 -5.96 -8.73
C ILE A 142 -1.20 -6.48 -8.21
N ILE A 143 -1.01 -6.56 -6.89
CA ILE A 143 0.23 -7.04 -6.29
C ILE A 143 0.54 -8.48 -6.72
N VAL A 144 -0.44 -9.39 -6.63
CA VAL A 144 -0.26 -10.80 -6.99
C VAL A 144 0.02 -10.96 -8.49
N ASP A 145 -0.64 -10.17 -9.35
CA ASP A 145 -0.36 -10.16 -10.79
C ASP A 145 1.08 -9.70 -11.10
N CYS A 146 1.56 -8.65 -10.41
CA CYS A 146 2.95 -8.20 -10.54
C CYS A 146 3.95 -9.29 -10.14
N ILE A 147 3.71 -10.00 -9.03
CA ILE A 147 4.60 -11.07 -8.56
C ILE A 147 4.57 -12.24 -9.54
N ARG A 148 3.40 -12.65 -10.04
CA ARG A 148 3.25 -13.72 -11.04
C ARG A 148 4.07 -13.41 -12.30
N ARG A 149 3.97 -12.19 -12.84
CA ARG A 149 4.74 -11.78 -14.02
C ARG A 149 6.25 -11.77 -13.75
N ALA A 150 6.66 -11.39 -12.54
CA ALA A 150 8.06 -11.41 -12.15
C ALA A 150 8.60 -12.85 -12.03
N ASP A 151 7.81 -13.79 -11.49
CA ASP A 151 8.16 -15.21 -11.48
C ASP A 151 8.34 -15.75 -12.90
N GLU A 152 7.37 -15.49 -13.80
CA GLU A 152 7.42 -15.92 -15.21
C GLU A 152 8.69 -15.43 -15.91
N LEU A 153 9.06 -14.16 -15.68
CA LEU A 153 10.27 -13.58 -16.24
C LEU A 153 11.54 -14.22 -15.67
N ASN A 154 11.57 -14.49 -14.35
CA ASN A 154 12.72 -15.15 -13.72
C ASN A 154 12.88 -16.58 -14.23
N SER A 155 11.79 -17.36 -14.32
CA SER A 155 11.82 -18.71 -14.89
C SER A 155 12.32 -18.71 -16.34
N ALA A 156 11.84 -17.77 -17.17
CA ALA A 156 12.29 -17.65 -18.55
C ALA A 156 13.79 -17.32 -18.68
N ARG A 157 14.34 -16.52 -17.75
CA ARG A 157 15.78 -16.20 -17.72
C ARG A 157 16.65 -17.37 -17.30
N THR A 158 16.17 -18.25 -16.41
CA THR A 158 16.92 -19.44 -15.98
C THR A 158 16.88 -20.56 -17.03
N ALA A 159 15.87 -20.57 -17.91
CA ALA A 159 15.72 -21.56 -18.98
C ALA A 159 16.48 -21.20 -20.27
N ALA A 160 16.99 -19.97 -20.39
CA ALA A 160 17.77 -19.47 -21.52
C ALA A 160 19.29 -19.63 -21.28
#